data_AF-A0A948PNZ1-F1
#
_entry.id   AF-A0A948PNZ1-F1
#
_cell.length_a   1.000
_cell.length_b   1.000
_cell.length_c   1.000
_cell.angle_alpha   90.00
_cell.angle_beta   90.00
_cell.angle_gamma   90.00
#
_symmetry.space_group_name_H-M   'P 1'
#
loop_
_entity.id
_entity.type
_entity.pdbx_description
1 polymer ?
#
loop_
_entity_poly.entity_id
_entity_poly.type
_entity_poly.pdbx_seq_one_letter_code
_entity_poly.pdbx_strand_id
1 'polypeptide(L)' 'IILIDEIFTPDSSRFWPVASYSPGRSQPSLDKQFVRDYLETTQWDKSSLPPELPLEIIQQTSERYLEIYRLLTDKQTL' A
#
# COMPACT_ATOMS: atom_id res chain seq x y z
N ILE A 1 -21.76 3.40 21.63
CA ILE A 1 -20.47 3.15 20.93
C ILE A 1 -20.51 3.93 19.64
N ILE A 2 -19.44 4.64 19.28
CA ILE A 2 -19.34 5.43 18.03
C ILE A 2 -18.04 5.03 17.34
N LEU A 3 -18.10 4.80 16.03
CA LEU A 3 -16.94 4.59 15.17
C LEU A 3 -16.38 5.94 14.74
N ILE A 4 -15.08 6.12 14.87
CA ILE A 4 -14.33 7.31 14.47
C ILE A 4 -13.19 6.91 13.53
N ASP A 5 -12.49 7.91 13.00
CA ASP A 5 -11.34 7.75 12.10
C ASP A 5 -11.68 7.08 10.75
N GLU A 6 -10.67 6.71 9.98
CA GLU A 6 -10.82 5.98 8.72
C GLU A 6 -11.12 4.48 8.92
N ILE A 7 -11.88 3.92 7.96
CA ILE A 7 -12.14 2.47 7.89
C ILE A 7 -12.03 1.97 6.46
N PHE A 8 -11.56 0.72 6.32
CA PHE A 8 -11.41 0.03 5.04
C PHE A 8 -10.52 0.78 4.03
N THR A 9 -9.55 1.54 4.51
CA THR A 9 -8.50 2.18 3.71
C THR A 9 -7.22 1.34 3.71
N PRO A 10 -6.32 1.48 2.73
CA PRO A 10 -5.04 0.76 2.73
C PRO A 10 -4.12 1.14 3.91
N ASP A 11 -4.43 2.23 4.60
CA ASP A 11 -3.69 2.72 5.77
C ASP A 11 -4.20 2.08 7.07
N SER A 12 -5.51 1.86 7.16
CA SER A 12 -6.17 1.22 8.31
C SER A 12 -6.32 -0.30 8.18
N SER A 13 -6.10 -0.87 6.98
CA SER A 13 -6.40 -2.27 6.66
C SER A 13 -5.32 -2.92 5.80
N ARG A 14 -5.09 -4.22 6.00
CA ARG A 14 -4.23 -5.02 5.11
C ARG A 14 -5.09 -5.67 4.02
N PHE A 15 -4.82 -5.32 2.77
CA PHE A 15 -5.44 -5.95 1.61
C PHE A 15 -4.53 -7.01 1.02
N TRP A 16 -5.06 -8.23 0.87
CA TRP A 16 -4.37 -9.35 0.23
C TRP A 16 -5.15 -9.83 -1.00
N PRO A 17 -4.50 -10.00 -2.16
CA PRO A 17 -5.17 -10.56 -3.33
C PRO A 17 -5.55 -12.02 -3.07
N VAL A 18 -6.81 -12.36 -3.24
CA VAL A 18 -7.31 -13.73 -3.04
C VAL A 18 -6.57 -14.74 -3.92
N ALA A 19 -6.24 -14.36 -5.16
CA ALA A 19 -5.55 -15.22 -6.12
C ALA A 19 -4.13 -15.66 -5.68
N SER A 20 -3.49 -14.90 -4.79
CA SER A 20 -2.13 -15.21 -4.30
C SER A 20 -2.09 -15.55 -2.81
N TYR A 21 -3.24 -15.59 -2.13
CA TYR A 21 -3.31 -15.92 -0.72
C TYR A 21 -2.98 -17.39 -0.44
N SER A 22 -2.17 -17.66 0.58
CA SER A 22 -1.95 -19.01 1.10
C SER A 22 -1.50 -18.99 2.56
N PRO A 23 -2.05 -19.81 3.46
CA PRO A 23 -1.67 -19.83 4.87
C PRO A 23 -0.21 -20.28 5.06
N GLY A 24 0.40 -19.86 6.18
CA GLY A 24 1.75 -20.29 6.58
C GLY A 24 2.90 -19.54 5.93
N ARG A 25 2.65 -18.44 5.20
CA ARG A 25 3.67 -17.57 4.60
C ARG A 25 3.32 -16.09 4.70
N SER A 26 4.27 -15.22 4.34
CA SER A 26 4.00 -13.81 4.12
C SER A 26 3.12 -13.62 2.88
N GLN A 27 2.16 -12.71 2.94
CA GLN A 27 1.25 -12.41 1.84
C GLN A 27 1.74 -11.17 1.09
N PRO A 28 1.53 -11.11 -0.23
CA PRO A 28 1.83 -9.89 -0.98
C PRO A 28 0.91 -8.77 -0.50
N SER A 29 1.50 -7.66 -0.08
CA SER A 29 0.75 -6.49 0.34
C SER A 29 0.29 -5.70 -0.89
N LEU A 30 -1.00 -5.33 -0.90
CA LEU A 30 -1.55 -4.39 -1.87
C LEU A 30 -1.32 -2.93 -1.44
N ASP A 31 -0.53 -2.65 -0.41
CA ASP A 31 -0.37 -1.29 0.13
C ASP A 31 1.04 -0.72 -0.13
N LYS A 32 1.66 -0.12 0.90
CA LYS A 32 2.91 0.65 0.89
C LYS A 32 4.16 -0.20 0.62
N GLN A 33 4.03 -1.37 0.01
CA GLN A 33 5.15 -2.30 -0.19
C GLN A 33 6.20 -1.72 -1.15
N PHE A 34 5.81 -1.03 -2.22
CA PHE A 34 6.76 -0.41 -3.16
C PHE A 34 7.64 0.66 -2.49
N VAL A 35 7.03 1.51 -1.65
CA VAL A 35 7.79 2.51 -0.88
C VAL A 35 8.75 1.84 0.08
N ARG A 36 8.31 0.79 0.78
CA ARG A 36 9.17 0.04 1.71
C ARG A 36 10.32 -0.61 0.97
N ASP A 37 10.03 -1.37 -0.08
CA ASP A 37 11.03 -2.06 -0.88
C ASP A 37 12.04 -1.07 -1.47
N TYR A 38 11.59 0.07 -2.00
CA TYR A 38 12.47 1.14 -2.46
C TYR A 38 13.37 1.66 -1.33
N LEU A 39 12.80 1.99 -0.17
CA LEU A 39 13.57 2.51 0.96
C LEU A 39 14.61 1.50 1.47
N GLU A 40 14.33 0.19 1.43
CA GLU A 40 15.32 -0.85 1.73
C GLU A 40 16.47 -0.92 0.71
N THR A 41 16.30 -0.39 -0.52
CA THR A 41 17.42 -0.25 -1.48
C THR A 41 18.31 0.96 -1.22
N THR A 42 17.86 1.89 -0.37
CA THR A 42 18.61 3.11 -0.02
C THR A 42 19.48 2.88 1.23
N GLN A 43 20.40 3.82 1.50
CA GLN A 43 21.19 3.82 2.75
C GLN A 43 20.43 4.47 3.92
N TRP A 44 19.12 4.64 3.82
CA TRP A 44 18.33 5.30 4.84
C TRP A 44 18.29 4.45 6.13
N ASP A 45 18.69 5.05 7.24
CA ASP A 45 18.80 4.40 8.56
C ASP A 45 17.45 4.23 9.28
N LYS A 46 16.34 4.64 8.64
CA LYS A 46 14.97 4.64 9.19
C LYS A 46 14.78 5.59 10.39
N SER A 47 15.74 6.47 10.65
CA SER A 47 15.71 7.45 11.74
C SER A 47 15.96 8.88 11.28
N SER A 48 16.70 9.08 10.19
CA SER A 48 16.94 10.37 9.56
C SER A 48 15.76 10.78 8.69
N LEU A 49 15.83 11.98 8.09
CA LEU A 49 14.92 12.33 7.01
C LEU A 49 15.06 11.30 5.87
N PRO A 50 13.96 10.69 5.41
CA PRO A 50 14.00 9.75 4.29
C PRO A 50 14.39 10.46 3.00
N PRO A 51 15.02 9.75 2.06
CA PRO A 51 15.28 10.30 0.73
C PRO A 51 13.96 10.56 -0.01
N GLU A 52 14.01 11.45 -1.01
CA GLU A 52 12.88 11.63 -1.91
C GLU A 52 12.56 10.34 -2.67
N LEU A 53 11.27 10.10 -2.89
CA LEU A 53 10.79 8.97 -3.66
C LEU A 53 10.87 9.31 -5.16
N PRO A 54 11.44 8.43 -6.00
CA PRO A 54 11.38 8.56 -7.44
C PRO A 54 9.93 8.58 -7.92
N LEU A 55 9.69 9.30 -9.01
CA LEU A 55 8.35 9.44 -9.59
C LEU A 55 7.69 8.08 -9.87
N GLU A 56 8.47 7.09 -10.31
CA GLU A 56 7.98 5.73 -10.58
C GLU A 56 7.42 5.05 -9.32
N ILE A 57 8.10 5.17 -8.17
CA ILE A 57 7.63 4.59 -6.90
C ILE A 57 6.35 5.29 -6.44
N ILE A 58 6.27 6.61 -6.62
CA ILE A 58 5.06 7.39 -6.33
C ILE A 58 3.89 6.92 -7.20
N GLN A 59 4.11 6.75 -8.50
CA GLN A 59 3.10 6.29 -9.45
C GLN A 59 2.62 4.87 -9.13
N GLN A 60 3.53 3.92 -8.96
CA GLN A 60 3.20 2.53 -8.61
C GLN A 60 2.42 2.43 -7.30
N THR A 61 2.82 3.20 -6.28
CA THR A 61 2.10 3.25 -5.00
C THR A 61 0.70 3.82 -5.19
N SER A 62 0.56 4.91 -5.95
CA SER A 62 -0.73 5.57 -6.21
C SER A 62 -1.69 4.66 -7.00
N GLU A 63 -1.19 3.99 -8.03
CA GLU A 63 -1.95 3.04 -8.84
C GLU A 63 -2.53 1.91 -7.98
N ARG A 64 -1.78 1.45 -6.98
CA ARG A 64 -2.21 0.41 -6.06
C ARG A 64 -3.37 0.84 -5.16
N TYR A 65 -3.32 2.06 -4.65
CA TYR A 65 -4.42 2.64 -3.87
C TYR A 65 -5.67 2.79 -4.74
N LEU A 66 -5.51 3.21 -5.99
CA LEU A 66 -6.60 3.30 -6.95
C LEU A 66 -7.17 1.93 -7.32
N GLU A 67 -6.34 0.90 -7.41
CA GLU A 67 -6.79 -0.48 -7.62
C GLU A 67 -7.68 -0.95 -6.47
N ILE A 68 -7.24 -0.78 -5.22
CA ILE A 68 -8.06 -1.11 -4.04
C ILE A 68 -9.36 -0.32 -4.05
N TYR A 69 -9.30 0.99 -4.31
CA TYR A 69 -10.49 1.83 -4.40
C TYR A 69 -11.49 1.30 -5.44
N ARG A 70 -11.03 0.95 -6.64
CA ARG A 70 -11.87 0.40 -7.72
C ARG A 70 -12.49 -0.94 -7.30
N LEU A 71 -11.70 -1.83 -6.70
CA LEU A 71 -12.16 -3.15 -6.23
C LEU A 71 -13.20 -3.07 -5.10
N LEU A 72 -13.08 -2.08 -4.21
CA LEU A 72 -14.00 -1.93 -3.07
C LEU A 72 -15.27 -1.15 -3.42
N THR A 73 -15.23 -0.30 -4.44
CA THR A 73 -16.33 0.63 -4.75
C THR A 73 -17.02 0.39 -6.08
N ASP A 74 -16.47 -0.48 -6.94
CA ASP A 74 -16.89 -0.70 -8.33
C ASP A 74 -16.92 0.57 -9.21
N LYS A 75 -16.24 1.64 -8.78
CA LYS A 75 -16.15 2.91 -9.53
C LYS A 75 -14.91 2.94 -10.41
N GLN A 76 -15.06 3.42 -11.65
CA GLN A 76 -13.91 3.85 -12.45
C GLN A 76 -13.45 5.23 -11.98
N THR A 77 -12.15 5.39 -11.79
CA THR A 77 -11.55 6.70 -11.48
C THR A 77 -11.69 7.60 -12.71
N LEU A 78 -12.18 8.84 -12.52
CA LEU A 78 -12.29 9.86 -13.58
C LEU A 78 -10.91 10.27 -14.11
#